data_AF-A0A7Y5QNR9-F1
#
_entry.id   AF-A0A7Y5QNR9-F1
#
_cell.length_a   1.000
_cell.length_b   1.000
_cell.length_c   1.000
_cell.angle_alpha   90.00
_cell.angle_beta   90.00
_cell.angle_gamma   90.00
#
_symmetry.space_group_name_H-M   'P 1'
#
loop_
_entity.id
_entity.type
_entity.pdbx_description
1 polymer ?
#
loop_
_entity_poly.entity_id
_entity_poly.type
_entity_poly.pdbx_seq_one_letter_code
_entity_poly.pdbx_strand_id
1 'polypeptide(L)' 'WGRRAEWVLFADLGRGWLVGPRAGDLQYPGWALPGLSTFRADAGVGIRLDDLGLYIAKSVTDARTPFNFFARLQPRF' A
#
# COMPACT_ATOMS: atom_id res chain seq x y z
N TRP A 1 -17.95 -21.26 -17.83
CA TRP A 1 -16.48 -21.06 -17.82
C TRP A 1 -16.18 -19.73 -18.49
N GLY A 2 -15.65 -18.77 -17.75
CA GLY A 2 -15.13 -17.53 -18.31
C GLY A 2 -14.02 -17.08 -17.39
N ARG A 3 -12.77 -17.27 -17.80
CA ARG A 3 -11.61 -16.73 -17.07
C ARG A 3 -11.67 -15.22 -17.21
N ARG A 4 -12.12 -14.50 -16.19
CA ARG A 4 -12.08 -13.03 -16.22
C ARG A 4 -10.68 -12.62 -15.81
N ALA A 5 -9.90 -12.22 -16.82
CA ALA A 5 -8.63 -11.54 -16.64
C ALA A 5 -8.88 -10.03 -16.63
N GLU A 6 -8.47 -9.36 -15.57
CA GLU A 6 -8.63 -7.93 -15.41
C GLU A 6 -7.28 -7.28 -15.13
N TRP A 7 -7.01 -6.17 -15.80
CA TRP A 7 -5.92 -5.29 -15.42
C TRP A 7 -6.34 -4.42 -14.24
N VAL A 8 -5.47 -4.31 -13.24
CA VAL A 8 -5.66 -3.46 -12.07
C VAL A 8 -4.55 -2.42 -12.05
N LEU A 9 -4.92 -1.15 -12.02
CA LEU A 9 -4.04 -0.04 -11.70
C LEU A 9 -4.43 0.46 -10.32
N PHE A 10 -3.45 0.70 -9.45
CA PHE A 10 -3.73 1.19 -8.11
C PHE A 10 -2.66 2.16 -7.63
N ALA A 11 -3.06 3.01 -6.68
CA ALA A 11 -2.18 3.79 -5.86
C ALA A 11 -2.60 3.61 -4.40
N ASP A 12 -1.64 3.55 -3.50
CA ASP A 12 -1.87 3.51 -2.07
C ASP A 12 -1.10 4.63 -1.37
N LEU A 13 -1.61 5.01 -0.20
CA LEU A 13 -1.02 6.05 0.64
C LEU A 13 -1.26 5.67 2.10
N GLY A 14 -0.18 5.64 2.89
CA GLY A 14 -0.24 5.18 4.26
C GLY A 14 0.83 5.79 5.16
N ARG A 15 0.49 5.91 6.44
CA ARG A 15 1.42 6.28 7.51
C ARG A 15 1.05 5.51 8.78
N GLY A 16 2.02 4.82 9.36
CA GLY A 16 1.93 4.31 10.74
C GLY A 16 2.63 5.26 11.70
N TRP A 17 2.08 5.43 12.90
CA TRP A 17 2.68 6.22 13.98
C TRP A 17 2.24 5.72 15.37
N LEU A 18 3.02 6.09 16.39
CA LEU A 18 2.73 5.85 17.80
C LEU A 18 1.92 7.01 18.38
N VAL A 19 1.02 6.71 19.31
CA VAL A 19 0.26 7.73 20.06
C VAL A 19 0.97 7.99 21.40
N GLY A 20 1.33 9.24 21.67
CA GLY A 20 2.00 9.67 22.91
C GLY A 20 2.54 11.10 22.84
N PRO A 21 3.29 11.57 23.84
CA PRO A 21 3.97 12.87 23.78
C PRO A 21 4.81 12.99 22.50
N ARG A 22 4.83 14.17 21.86
CA ARG A 22 5.53 14.36 20.58
C ARG A 22 6.99 13.98 20.70
N ALA A 23 7.43 12.99 19.91
CA ALA A 23 8.82 12.54 19.86
C ALA A 23 9.20 12.14 18.42
N GLY A 24 10.13 12.89 17.82
CA GLY A 24 10.56 12.71 16.43
C GLY A 24 9.38 12.73 15.45
N ASP A 25 9.50 12.00 14.34
CA ASP A 25 8.46 11.93 13.30
C ASP A 25 7.52 10.73 13.41
N LEU A 26 7.76 9.83 14.38
CA LEU A 26 7.01 8.58 14.53
C LEU A 26 5.99 8.61 15.67
N GLN A 27 6.03 9.60 16.59
CA GLN A 27 5.09 9.66 17.72
C GLN A 27 4.34 11.00 17.75
N TYR A 28 3.01 10.94 17.85
CA TYR A 28 2.12 12.10 17.85
C TYR A 28 1.13 12.02 19.03
N PRO A 29 0.76 13.16 19.64
CA PRO A 29 -0.33 13.20 20.62
C PRO A 29 -1.64 12.67 20.04
N GLY A 30 -2.53 12.13 20.88
CA GLY A 30 -3.81 11.53 20.42
C GLY A 30 -4.76 12.50 19.72
N TRP A 31 -4.54 13.81 19.84
CA TRP A 31 -5.29 14.87 19.15
C TRP A 31 -4.61 15.34 17.85
N ALA A 32 -3.41 14.86 17.56
CA ALA A 32 -2.60 15.28 16.43
C ALA A 32 -2.48 14.17 15.39
N LEU A 33 -2.45 14.56 14.12
CA LEU A 33 -2.16 13.68 13.00
C LEU A 33 -0.79 14.00 12.41
N PRO A 34 -0.08 13.01 11.84
CA PRO A 34 1.11 13.28 11.05
C PRO A 34 0.80 14.20 9.87
N GLY A 35 1.76 15.08 9.54
CA GLY A 35 1.68 15.87 8.32
C GLY A 35 1.71 14.98 7.08
N LEU A 36 1.00 15.38 6.02
CA LEU A 36 0.88 14.60 4.78
C LEU A 36 2.24 14.29 4.12
N SER A 37 3.23 15.16 4.30
CA SER A 37 4.61 14.94 3.81
C SER A 37 5.31 13.72 4.42
N THR A 38 4.80 13.19 5.53
CA THR A 38 5.37 12.00 6.20
C THR A 38 4.78 10.69 5.70
N PHE A 39 3.71 10.74 4.90
CA PHE A 39 3.05 9.57 4.34
C PHE A 39 3.93 8.97 3.24
N ARG A 40 3.91 7.64 3.16
CA ARG A 40 4.48 6.91 2.03
C ARG A 40 3.37 6.62 1.04
N ALA A 41 3.71 6.68 -0.23
CA ALA A 41 2.79 6.35 -1.31
C ALA A 41 3.50 5.47 -2.34
N ASP A 42 2.77 4.50 -2.83
CA ASP A 42 3.20 3.58 -3.86
C ASP A 42 2.19 3.57 -5.01
N ALA A 43 2.68 3.26 -6.21
CA ALA A 43 1.87 3.03 -7.39
C ALA A 43 2.16 1.63 -7.94
N GLY A 44 1.13 0.95 -8.41
CA GLY A 44 1.26 -0.43 -8.85
C GLY A 44 0.28 -0.84 -9.93
N VAL A 45 0.61 -1.98 -10.52
CA VAL A 45 -0.19 -2.66 -11.54
C VAL A 45 -0.29 -4.13 -11.19
N GLY A 46 -1.37 -4.76 -11.59
CA GLY A 46 -1.53 -6.20 -11.47
C GLY A 46 -2.53 -6.77 -12.45
N ILE A 47 -2.60 -8.09 -12.42
CA ILE A 47 -3.58 -8.88 -13.16
C ILE A 47 -4.36 -9.70 -12.14
N ARG A 48 -5.69 -9.64 -12.24
CA ARG A 48 -6.59 -10.51 -11.48
C ARG A 48 -7.17 -11.58 -12.40
N LEU A 49 -7.03 -12.83 -12.00
CA LEU A 49 -7.52 -14.03 -12.66
C LEU A 49 -8.49 -14.73 -11.70
N ASP A 50 -9.78 -14.44 -11.83
CA ASP A 50 -10.84 -14.97 -10.97
C ASP A 50 -10.56 -14.79 -9.44
N ASP A 51 -9.92 -15.74 -8.77
CA ASP A 51 -9.55 -15.72 -7.33
C ASP A 51 -8.08 -15.44 -7.03
N LEU A 52 -7.21 -15.38 -8.04
CA LEU A 52 -5.80 -15.06 -7.88
C LEU A 52 -5.52 -13.68 -8.46
N GLY A 53 -4.94 -12.79 -7.65
CA GLY A 53 -4.33 -11.55 -8.13
C GLY A 53 -2.81 -11.60 -8.01
N LEU A 54 -2.11 -11.14 -9.04
CA LEU A 54 -0.66 -10.93 -9.03
C LEU A 54 -0.38 -9.45 -9.26
N TYR A 55 0.47 -8.86 -8.41
CA TYR A 55 0.69 -7.42 -8.39
C TYR A 55 2.17 -7.08 -8.23
N ILE A 56 2.56 -5.94 -8.79
CA ILE A 56 3.83 -5.26 -8.58
C ILE A 56 3.56 -3.80 -8.22
N ALA A 57 4.26 -3.30 -7.20
CA ALA A 57 4.19 -1.90 -6.78
C ALA A 57 5.59 -1.28 -6.60
N LYS A 58 5.66 0.04 -6.75
CA LYS A 58 6.87 0.84 -6.56
C LYS A 58 6.54 2.07 -5.73
N SER A 59 7.40 2.37 -4.76
CA SER A 59 7.26 3.62 -4.01
C SER A 59 7.52 4.83 -4.87
N VAL A 60 6.57 5.77 -4.83
CA VAL A 60 6.69 7.09 -5.48
C VAL A 60 7.26 8.13 -4.51
N THR A 61 7.21 7.86 -3.21
CA THR A 61 7.79 8.73 -2.17
C THR A 61 9.26 8.43 -1.86
N ASP A 62 9.74 7.21 -2.16
CA ASP A 62 11.11 6.80 -1.89
C ASP A 62 11.67 5.93 -3.03
N ALA A 63 12.37 6.57 -3.97
CA ALA A 63 12.88 5.91 -5.17
C ALA A 63 13.85 4.74 -4.88
N ARG A 64 14.49 4.71 -3.70
CA ARG A 64 15.43 3.65 -3.30
C ARG A 64 14.73 2.39 -2.83
N THR A 65 13.46 2.48 -2.45
CA THR A 65 12.67 1.30 -2.06
C THR A 65 12.55 0.34 -3.24
N PRO A 66 12.93 -0.94 -3.13
CA PRO A 66 12.77 -1.91 -4.20
C PRO A 66 11.31 -2.08 -4.65
N PHE A 67 11.09 -2.73 -5.79
CA PHE A 67 9.75 -3.14 -6.18
C PHE A 67 9.21 -4.18 -5.20
N ASN A 68 7.93 -4.06 -4.85
CA ASN A 68 7.22 -5.04 -4.04
C ASN A 68 6.35 -5.92 -4.95
N PHE A 69 6.52 -7.24 -4.85
CA PHE A 69 5.74 -8.22 -5.60
C PHE A 69 4.87 -9.02 -4.64
N PHE A 70 3.58 -9.12 -4.91
CA PHE A 70 2.67 -9.85 -4.04
C PHE A 70 1.56 -10.56 -4.82
N ALA A 71 1.11 -11.68 -4.24
CA ALA A 71 -0.03 -12.44 -4.72
C ALA A 71 -1.17 -12.32 -3.70
N ARG A 72 -2.39 -12.13 -4.18
CA ARG A 72 -3.60 -12.13 -3.35
C ARG A 72 -4.45 -13.32 -3.76
N LEU A 73 -4.63 -14.25 -2.83
CA LEU A 73 -5.64 -15.29 -2.94
C LEU A 73 -6.91 -14.78 -2.29
N GLN A 74 -8.04 -14.87 -2.98
CA GLN A 74 -9.34 -14.62 -2.37
C GLN A 74 -9.82 -15.92 -1.71
N PRO A 75 -9.93 -16.00 -0.37
CA PRO A 75 -10.54 -17.14 0.27
C PRO A 75 -11.98 -17.25 -0.26
N ARG A 76 -12.32 -18.42 -0.78
CA ARG A 76 -13.70 -18.85 -0.92
C ARG A 76 -13.93 -19.79 0.27
N PHE A 77 -15.13 -19.77 0.84
CA PHE A 77 -15.58 -20.40 2.10
C PHE A 77 -15.39 -19.52 3.35
#